data_AF-A0A5B7BLS5-F1
#
_entry.id   AF-A0A5B7BLS5-F1
#
_cell.length_a   1.000
_cell.length_b   1.000
_cell.length_c   1.000
_cell.angle_alpha   90.00
_cell.angle_beta   90.00
_cell.angle_gamma   90.00
#
_symmetry.space_group_name_H-M   'P 1'
#
loop_
_entity.id
_entity.type
_entity.pdbx_description
1 polymer ?
#
loop_
_entity_poly.entity_id
_entity_poly.type
_entity_poly.pdbx_seq_one_letter_code
_entity_poly.pdbx_strand_id
1 'polypeptide(L)'
;QLLGLLPLPARFGFRGLWHLVPMQTSSLIFGVKPLSAPIIRVKSLYTPTTFNDPSSSGKADSMAAGAPKWAQKTISLPPHRRGCHLITPKILKEIGQDLSGFKCGLAHLFLQHTSASLTINENYDSDVRDDTETFLNRVVPEGSSAPWKHTMEGPDDMPAHIKSSMFGCTLTIPITNGQLNMGTWQGIWLCEHRDSATGRKVVVTLNGI
;
A
#
# COMPACT_ATOMS: atom_id res chain seq x y z
N GLN A 1 54.64 -41.70 -23.31
CA GLN A 1 55.81 -41.81 -22.43
C GLN A 1 56.70 -40.59 -22.67
N LEU A 2 57.11 -39.96 -21.56
CA LEU A 2 58.10 -38.89 -21.31
C LEU A 2 58.63 -37.98 -22.46
N LEU A 3 58.55 -36.67 -22.20
CA LEU A 3 59.61 -35.64 -22.29
C LEU A 3 58.98 -34.34 -21.70
N GLY A 4 59.53 -33.54 -20.80
CA GLY A 4 60.91 -33.35 -20.35
C GLY A 4 61.35 -31.88 -20.54
N LEU A 5 61.15 -31.05 -19.50
CA LEU A 5 61.89 -29.83 -19.09
C LEU A 5 61.74 -28.45 -19.80
N LEU A 6 61.48 -27.46 -18.92
CA LEU A 6 61.49 -25.98 -18.89
C LEU A 6 62.73 -25.27 -19.53
N PRO A 7 62.76 -23.93 -19.81
CA PRO A 7 62.49 -22.85 -18.82
C PRO A 7 61.92 -21.48 -19.28
N LEU A 8 61.60 -20.66 -18.26
CA LEU A 8 61.15 -19.25 -18.21
C LEU A 8 61.98 -18.24 -19.03
N PRO A 9 61.40 -17.04 -19.25
CA PRO A 9 62.12 -15.81 -18.93
C PRO A 9 61.33 -14.87 -17.99
N ALA A 10 62.09 -13.94 -17.41
CA ALA A 10 61.76 -13.15 -16.22
C ALA A 10 61.24 -11.73 -16.52
N ARG A 11 60.52 -11.20 -15.52
CA ARG A 11 60.35 -9.80 -15.07
C ARG A 11 59.82 -8.75 -16.06
N PHE A 12 58.75 -8.06 -15.66
CA PHE A 12 58.74 -6.64 -15.25
C PHE A 12 57.30 -6.26 -14.85
N GLY A 13 57.09 -5.58 -13.71
CA GLY A 13 55.75 -5.19 -13.27
C GLY A 13 55.70 -4.53 -11.90
N PHE A 14 56.22 -3.30 -11.84
CA PHE A 14 55.94 -2.20 -10.91
C PHE A 14 55.37 -2.52 -9.50
N ARG A 15 56.23 -2.27 -8.49
CA ARG A 15 55.82 -1.92 -7.12
C ARG A 15 55.21 -0.52 -7.12
N GLY A 16 53.89 -0.42 -6.91
CA GLY A 16 53.20 0.81 -6.53
C GLY A 16 52.99 0.85 -5.02
N LEU A 17 53.82 1.63 -4.32
CA LEU A 17 53.70 1.94 -2.91
C LEU A 17 52.64 3.05 -2.77
N TRP A 18 51.43 2.73 -2.32
CA TRP A 18 50.43 3.76 -2.01
C TRP A 18 50.69 4.31 -0.60
N HIS A 19 51.25 5.51 -0.54
CA HIS A 19 51.31 6.31 0.67
C HIS A 19 49.89 6.76 1.06
N LEU A 20 49.44 6.36 2.24
CA LEU A 20 48.27 6.92 2.92
C LEU A 20 48.61 8.35 3.35
N VAL A 21 48.07 9.34 2.63
CA VAL A 21 47.99 10.73 3.09
C VAL A 21 46.68 10.86 3.87
N PRO A 22 46.69 11.30 5.14
CA PRO A 22 45.45 11.54 5.87
C PRO A 22 44.76 12.78 5.31
N MET A 23 43.58 12.58 4.69
CA MET A 23 42.67 13.66 4.32
C MET A 23 42.08 14.26 5.61
N GLN A 24 42.46 15.50 5.94
CA GLN A 24 41.70 16.32 6.88
C GLN A 24 40.36 16.70 6.25
N THR A 25 39.28 16.18 6.80
CA THR A 25 37.92 16.62 6.46
C THR A 25 37.61 17.91 7.24
N SER A 26 37.68 19.06 6.57
CA SER A 26 37.06 20.29 7.08
C SER A 26 35.55 20.19 6.92
N SER A 27 34.84 19.97 8.02
CA SER A 27 33.39 20.07 8.09
C SER A 27 32.96 21.53 7.91
N LEU A 28 32.57 21.91 6.70
CA LEU A 28 31.78 23.13 6.47
C LEU A 28 30.31 22.82 6.78
N ILE A 29 29.89 23.17 7.99
CA ILE A 29 28.48 23.14 8.39
C ILE A 29 27.80 24.35 7.72
N PHE A 30 27.17 24.13 6.58
CA PHE A 30 26.20 25.08 6.04
C PHE A 30 24.93 24.99 6.89
N GLY A 31 24.70 25.99 7.75
CA GLY A 31 23.47 26.15 8.51
C GLY A 31 22.30 26.47 7.59
N VAL A 32 21.61 25.44 7.10
CA VAL A 32 20.29 25.61 6.47
C VAL A 32 19.28 25.82 7.60
N LYS A 33 18.81 27.06 7.78
CA LYS A 33 17.64 27.32 8.63
C LYS A 33 16.45 26.57 8.02
N PRO A 34 15.74 25.71 8.76
CA PRO A 34 14.52 25.12 8.26
C PRO A 34 13.51 26.24 8.05
N LEU A 35 13.04 26.43 6.81
CA LEU A 35 11.83 27.19 6.57
C LEU A 35 10.68 26.44 7.24
N SER A 36 10.11 27.07 8.27
CA SER A 36 8.90 26.57 8.93
C SER A 36 7.76 26.55 7.91
N ALA A 37 7.39 25.36 7.45
CA ALA A 37 6.16 25.20 6.67
C ALA A 37 4.97 25.63 7.54
N PRO A 38 3.95 26.32 6.99
CA PRO A 38 2.78 26.66 7.75
C PRO A 38 2.11 25.36 8.23
N ILE A 39 2.00 25.20 9.54
CA ILE A 39 1.20 24.13 10.15
C ILE A 39 -0.24 24.39 9.73
N ILE A 40 -0.76 23.60 8.79
CA ILE A 40 -2.19 23.56 8.50
C ILE A 40 -2.87 22.93 9.72
N ARG A 41 -3.37 23.77 10.63
CA ARG A 41 -4.30 23.32 11.67
C ARG A 41 -5.61 22.96 10.99
N VAL A 42 -5.84 21.67 10.75
CA VAL A 42 -7.21 21.17 10.57
C VAL A 42 -7.95 21.47 11.86
N LYS A 43 -8.92 22.39 11.81
CA LYS A 43 -9.84 22.58 12.93
C LYS A 43 -10.59 21.26 13.10
N SER A 44 -10.26 20.48 14.13
CA SER A 44 -11.13 19.42 14.60
C SER A 44 -12.50 20.05 14.84
N LEU A 45 -13.50 19.66 14.05
CA LEU A 45 -14.90 20.04 14.28
C LEU A 45 -15.46 19.40 15.56
N TYR A 46 -14.65 18.62 16.27
CA TYR A 46 -14.99 18.04 17.55
C TYR A 46 -14.30 18.80 18.67
N THR A 47 -14.98 19.83 19.16
CA THR A 47 -14.78 20.32 20.53
C THR A 47 -15.99 19.84 21.31
N PRO A 48 -15.89 18.86 22.22
CA PRO A 48 -16.99 18.60 23.13
C PRO A 48 -17.13 19.84 24.01
N THR A 49 -18.24 20.56 23.89
CA THR A 49 -18.58 21.65 24.79
C THR A 49 -18.68 21.09 26.20
N THR A 50 -17.67 21.37 27.02
CA THR A 50 -17.67 21.07 28.44
C THR A 50 -18.48 22.12 29.20
N PHE A 51 -19.38 21.61 30.04
CA PHE A 51 -19.96 22.24 31.23
C PHE A 51 -21.03 23.34 31.05
N ASN A 52 -22.15 23.08 31.72
CA ASN A 52 -23.39 23.84 31.78
C ASN A 52 -23.19 25.26 32.30
N ASP A 53 -23.67 26.24 31.53
CA ASP A 53 -24.10 27.54 32.03
C ASP A 53 -25.65 27.61 31.91
N PRO A 54 -26.40 27.63 33.02
CA PRO A 54 -27.86 27.58 32.97
C PRO A 54 -28.45 28.99 32.80
N SER A 55 -28.15 29.66 31.68
CA SER A 55 -28.87 30.90 31.31
C SER A 55 -28.73 31.30 29.84
N SER A 56 -29.19 30.48 28.89
CA SER A 56 -29.58 31.05 27.58
C SER A 56 -30.73 30.28 26.92
N SER A 57 -31.87 30.96 26.86
CA SER A 57 -33.00 30.63 26.00
C SER A 57 -32.66 30.99 24.56
N GLY A 58 -31.97 30.09 23.86
CA GLY A 58 -31.80 30.13 22.41
C GLY A 58 -32.25 28.80 21.84
N LYS A 59 -33.08 28.81 20.79
CA LYS A 59 -33.37 27.61 20.00
C LYS A 59 -32.06 27.09 19.41
N ALA A 60 -31.42 26.18 20.13
CA ALA A 60 -30.42 25.31 19.56
C ALA A 60 -31.18 24.38 18.62
N ASP A 61 -31.09 24.63 17.32
CA ASP A 61 -31.20 23.54 16.36
C ASP A 61 -30.11 22.55 16.77
N SER A 62 -30.53 21.57 17.57
CA SER A 62 -29.67 20.51 18.03
C SER A 62 -29.27 19.73 16.79
N MET A 63 -28.09 20.06 16.24
CA MET A 63 -27.31 19.10 15.48
C MET A 63 -27.00 17.96 16.44
N ALA A 64 -27.96 17.07 16.69
CA ALA A 64 -27.73 15.83 17.37
C ALA A 64 -26.65 15.12 16.57
N ALA A 65 -25.42 15.17 17.07
CA ALA A 65 -24.31 14.41 16.51
C ALA A 65 -24.77 12.95 16.46
N GLY A 66 -24.81 12.37 15.27
CA GLY A 66 -25.26 11.00 15.07
C GLY A 66 -24.51 10.07 16.04
N ALA A 67 -25.23 9.14 16.67
CA ALA A 67 -24.59 8.13 17.51
C ALA A 67 -23.57 7.34 16.68
N PRO A 68 -22.45 6.89 17.27
CA PRO A 68 -21.52 6.00 16.59
C PRO A 68 -22.24 4.75 16.06
N LYS A 69 -21.95 4.41 14.81
CA LYS A 69 -22.51 3.27 14.08
C LYS A 69 -21.39 2.39 13.56
N TRP A 70 -21.70 1.11 13.43
CA TRP A 70 -20.86 0.11 12.79
C TRP A 70 -21.70 -0.67 11.79
N ALA A 71 -21.14 -0.95 10.64
CA ALA A 71 -21.69 -1.90 9.67
C ALA A 71 -20.54 -2.79 9.18
N GLN A 72 -20.79 -4.08 8.99
CA GLN A 72 -19.79 -4.98 8.44
C GLN A 72 -20.42 -5.90 7.41
N LYS A 73 -19.74 -6.04 6.27
CA LYS A 73 -20.19 -6.88 5.16
C LYS A 73 -19.01 -7.60 4.54
N THR A 74 -19.18 -8.89 4.28
CA THR A 74 -18.23 -9.68 3.48
C THR A 74 -18.64 -9.66 2.02
N ILE A 75 -17.76 -9.19 1.16
CA ILE A 75 -17.97 -9.10 -0.29
C ILE A 75 -17.21 -10.22 -0.97
N SER A 76 -17.91 -10.99 -1.79
CA SER A 76 -17.29 -11.98 -2.69
C SER A 76 -16.95 -11.33 -4.03
N LEU A 77 -15.68 -11.41 -4.42
CA LEU A 77 -15.17 -11.06 -5.73
C LEU A 77 -15.08 -12.33 -6.59
N PRO A 78 -15.44 -12.27 -7.88
CA PRO A 78 -15.26 -13.41 -8.77
C PRO A 78 -13.77 -13.76 -8.91
N PRO A 79 -13.43 -14.94 -9.44
CA PRO A 79 -12.06 -15.23 -9.86
C PRO A 79 -11.56 -14.17 -10.83
N HIS A 80 -10.33 -13.69 -10.62
CA HIS A 80 -9.63 -12.81 -11.53
C HIS A 80 -8.41 -13.55 -12.09
N ARG A 81 -8.04 -13.24 -13.34
CA ARG A 81 -6.71 -13.62 -13.85
C ARG A 81 -5.63 -12.87 -13.07
N ARG A 82 -4.39 -13.33 -13.12
CA ARG A 82 -3.25 -12.56 -12.59
C ARG A 82 -3.25 -11.12 -13.12
N GLY A 83 -2.91 -10.17 -12.25
CA GLY A 83 -2.76 -8.76 -12.55
C GLY A 83 -3.48 -7.86 -11.55
N CYS A 84 -3.47 -6.56 -11.84
CA CYS A 84 -4.16 -5.55 -11.04
C CYS A 84 -5.56 -5.25 -11.61
N HIS A 85 -6.58 -5.26 -10.77
CA HIS A 85 -7.99 -5.12 -11.17
C HIS A 85 -8.68 -4.01 -10.39
N LEU A 86 -9.33 -3.07 -11.09
CA LEU A 86 -10.12 -2.03 -10.44
C LEU A 86 -11.42 -2.63 -9.89
N ILE A 87 -11.54 -2.72 -8.56
CA ILE A 87 -12.71 -3.32 -7.88
C ILE A 87 -13.63 -2.27 -7.23
N THR A 88 -13.27 -0.98 -7.27
CA THR A 88 -14.07 0.13 -6.70
C THR A 88 -15.56 0.04 -7.00
N PRO A 89 -16.01 -0.17 -8.26
CA PRO A 89 -17.45 -0.20 -8.57
C PRO A 89 -18.18 -1.35 -7.86
N LYS A 90 -17.54 -2.52 -7.74
CA LYS A 90 -18.09 -3.67 -7.03
C LYS A 90 -18.18 -3.41 -5.53
N ILE A 91 -17.14 -2.83 -4.92
CA ILE A 91 -17.16 -2.46 -3.50
C ILE A 91 -18.29 -1.46 -3.22
N LEU A 92 -18.36 -0.35 -3.97
CA LEU A 92 -19.36 0.69 -3.79
C LEU A 92 -20.80 0.17 -3.98
N LYS A 93 -21.01 -0.69 -4.98
CA LYS A 93 -22.31 -1.34 -5.18
C LYS A 93 -22.75 -2.15 -3.96
N GLU A 94 -21.82 -2.88 -3.34
CA GLU A 94 -22.15 -3.77 -2.23
C GLU A 94 -22.33 -3.04 -0.91
N ILE A 95 -21.60 -1.93 -0.65
CA ILE A 95 -21.71 -1.20 0.62
C ILE A 95 -22.58 0.06 0.53
N GLY A 96 -23.03 0.46 -0.65
CA GLY A 96 -23.63 1.79 -0.87
C GLY A 96 -24.80 2.12 0.05
N GLN A 97 -25.66 1.13 0.33
CA GLN A 97 -26.78 1.31 1.26
C GLN A 97 -26.29 1.63 2.68
N ASP A 98 -25.36 0.83 3.21
CA ASP A 98 -24.80 1.03 4.55
C ASP A 98 -23.98 2.32 4.62
N LEU A 99 -23.17 2.58 3.59
CA LEU A 99 -22.27 3.73 3.47
C LEU A 99 -23.04 5.05 3.52
N SER A 100 -24.20 5.12 2.87
CA SER A 100 -25.04 6.33 2.82
C SER A 100 -25.47 6.85 4.20
N GLY A 101 -25.48 6.00 5.22
CA GLY A 101 -25.85 6.33 6.59
C GLY A 101 -24.76 7.00 7.43
N PHE A 102 -23.54 7.14 6.89
CA PHE A 102 -22.37 7.71 7.58
C PHE A 102 -22.06 9.12 7.08
N LYS A 103 -22.09 10.10 7.98
CA LYS A 103 -21.66 11.48 7.72
C LYS A 103 -20.12 11.61 7.78
N CYS A 104 -19.48 10.94 8.73
CA CYS A 104 -18.03 10.94 8.90
C CYS A 104 -17.59 9.61 9.52
N GLY A 105 -16.51 9.02 9.01
CA GLY A 105 -16.05 7.72 9.49
C GLY A 105 -14.85 7.16 8.76
N LEU A 106 -14.63 5.87 8.92
CA LEU A 106 -13.63 5.08 8.21
C LEU A 106 -14.30 3.83 7.62
N ALA A 107 -13.88 3.47 6.41
CA ALA A 107 -14.12 2.18 5.79
C ALA A 107 -12.82 1.38 5.85
N HIS A 108 -12.79 0.35 6.67
CA HIS A 108 -11.70 -0.61 6.73
C HIS A 108 -12.01 -1.82 5.85
N LEU A 109 -11.14 -2.11 4.89
CA LEU A 109 -11.23 -3.27 4.01
C LEU A 109 -10.13 -4.25 4.39
N PHE A 110 -10.50 -5.52 4.55
CA PHE A 110 -9.58 -6.62 4.85
C PHE A 110 -9.79 -7.76 3.84
N LEU A 111 -8.81 -8.01 2.99
CA LEU A 111 -8.79 -9.13 2.07
C LEU A 111 -8.40 -10.41 2.83
N GLN A 112 -9.28 -11.40 2.80
CA GLN A 112 -9.06 -12.69 3.44
C GLN A 112 -8.25 -13.61 2.51
N HIS A 113 -7.01 -13.22 2.20
CA HIS A 113 -6.09 -14.01 1.40
C HIS A 113 -4.63 -13.67 1.71
N THR A 114 -3.72 -14.62 1.44
CA THR A 114 -2.28 -14.47 1.68
C THR A 114 -1.47 -14.29 0.40
N SER A 115 -2.03 -14.65 -0.75
CA SER A 115 -1.38 -14.58 -2.07
C SER A 115 -2.08 -13.61 -3.05
N ALA A 116 -2.90 -12.70 -2.52
CA ALA A 116 -3.48 -11.56 -3.24
C ALA A 116 -3.46 -10.35 -2.31
N SER A 117 -3.49 -9.13 -2.85
CA SER A 117 -3.41 -7.91 -2.04
C SER A 117 -4.39 -6.83 -2.47
N LEU A 118 -4.54 -5.82 -1.61
CA LEU A 118 -5.29 -4.60 -1.92
C LEU A 118 -4.36 -3.41 -1.99
N THR A 119 -4.63 -2.49 -2.91
CA THR A 119 -3.93 -1.20 -2.99
C THR A 119 -4.88 -0.10 -3.49
N ILE A 120 -4.50 1.15 -3.32
CA ILE A 120 -5.18 2.30 -3.92
C ILE A 120 -4.23 2.96 -4.90
N ASN A 121 -4.64 3.03 -6.15
CA ASN A 121 -3.85 3.64 -7.22
C ASN A 121 -4.79 4.17 -8.32
N GLU A 122 -4.25 4.56 -9.47
CA GLU A 122 -5.00 5.22 -10.54
C GLU A 122 -6.24 4.44 -11.01
N ASN A 123 -7.37 5.12 -11.19
CA ASN A 123 -8.63 4.50 -11.62
C ASN A 123 -8.97 4.69 -13.10
N TYR A 124 -8.12 5.40 -13.86
CA TYR A 124 -8.40 5.82 -15.23
C TYR A 124 -7.65 4.97 -16.25
N ASP A 125 -6.32 5.11 -16.33
CA ASP A 125 -5.52 4.41 -17.32
C ASP A 125 -5.29 2.93 -16.94
N SER A 126 -5.51 2.02 -17.89
CA SER A 126 -5.21 0.59 -17.71
C SER A 126 -3.73 0.30 -17.71
N ASP A 127 -2.91 1.10 -18.39
CA ASP A 127 -1.49 0.86 -18.54
C ASP A 127 -0.79 0.91 -17.18
N VAL A 128 -1.26 1.74 -16.25
CA VAL A 128 -0.74 1.79 -14.87
C VAL A 128 -0.91 0.44 -14.16
N ARG A 129 -1.99 -0.30 -14.44
CA ARG A 129 -2.22 -1.65 -13.87
C ARG A 129 -1.30 -2.69 -14.50
N ASP A 130 -1.10 -2.61 -15.81
CA ASP A 130 -0.26 -3.54 -16.57
C ASP A 130 1.24 -3.34 -16.28
N ASP A 131 1.67 -2.08 -16.15
CA ASP A 131 3.04 -1.71 -15.75
C ASP A 131 3.32 -2.10 -14.30
N THR A 132 2.34 -1.95 -13.40
CA THR A 132 2.48 -2.42 -12.01
C THR A 132 2.70 -3.94 -11.98
N GLU A 133 1.93 -4.71 -12.74
CA GLU A 133 2.09 -6.16 -12.84
C GLU A 133 3.45 -6.54 -13.45
N THR A 134 3.86 -5.84 -14.52
CA THR A 134 5.18 -6.02 -15.15
C THR A 134 6.31 -5.76 -14.13
N PHE A 135 6.19 -4.69 -13.35
CA PHE A 135 7.14 -4.39 -12.28
C PHE A 135 7.20 -5.50 -11.23
N LEU A 136 6.05 -5.96 -10.73
CA LEU A 136 5.98 -7.02 -9.72
C LEU A 136 6.63 -8.31 -10.19
N ASN A 137 6.41 -8.72 -11.44
CA ASN A 137 7.03 -9.90 -12.04
C ASN A 137 8.55 -9.75 -12.19
N ARG A 138 9.06 -8.52 -12.35
CA ARG A 138 10.49 -8.25 -12.39
C ARG A 138 11.14 -8.32 -11.02
N VAL A 139 10.50 -7.77 -9.98
CA VAL A 139 11.08 -7.71 -8.63
C VAL A 139 10.89 -9.01 -7.84
N VAL A 140 9.82 -9.74 -8.11
CA VAL A 140 9.52 -11.05 -7.52
C VAL A 140 9.37 -12.06 -8.67
N PRO A 141 10.48 -12.56 -9.23
CA PRO A 141 10.45 -13.44 -10.39
C PRO A 141 9.87 -14.81 -10.06
N GLU A 142 9.39 -15.50 -11.08
CA GLU A 142 8.86 -16.86 -11.03
C GLU A 142 9.71 -17.84 -11.85
N GLY A 143 9.45 -19.12 -11.70
CA GLY A 143 10.03 -20.17 -12.54
C GLY A 143 11.34 -20.77 -12.01
N SER A 144 12.01 -21.55 -12.86
CA SER A 144 13.13 -22.41 -12.48
C SER A 144 14.39 -21.67 -12.04
N SER A 145 14.55 -20.40 -12.42
CA SER A 145 15.65 -19.54 -11.98
C SER A 145 15.34 -18.78 -10.69
N ALA A 146 14.10 -18.81 -10.21
CA ALA A 146 13.70 -18.07 -9.02
C ALA A 146 14.15 -18.80 -7.74
N PRO A 147 14.78 -18.10 -6.77
CA PRO A 147 15.42 -18.73 -5.61
C PRO A 147 14.42 -19.07 -4.48
N TRP A 148 13.19 -19.47 -4.83
CA TRP A 148 12.13 -19.71 -3.85
C TRP A 148 12.05 -21.16 -3.42
N LYS A 149 11.88 -21.38 -2.11
CA LYS A 149 11.74 -22.71 -1.52
C LYS A 149 10.29 -23.19 -1.43
N HIS A 150 9.34 -22.26 -1.34
CA HIS A 150 7.92 -22.57 -1.16
C HIS A 150 7.23 -22.60 -2.53
N THR A 151 6.95 -23.81 -3.02
CA THR A 151 6.42 -24.04 -4.36
C THR A 151 5.35 -25.13 -4.37
N MET A 152 4.70 -25.38 -3.23
CA MET A 152 3.78 -26.52 -3.08
C MET A 152 2.53 -26.35 -3.95
N GLU A 153 2.11 -25.11 -4.17
CA GLU A 153 0.95 -24.79 -5.00
C GLU A 153 1.32 -24.32 -6.42
N GLY A 154 2.57 -24.50 -6.85
CA GLY A 154 3.05 -24.14 -8.18
C GLY A 154 4.19 -23.11 -8.19
N PRO A 155 4.67 -22.72 -9.38
CA PRO A 155 5.78 -21.77 -9.53
C PRO A 155 5.43 -20.34 -9.08
N ASP A 156 4.15 -20.02 -9.00
CA ASP A 156 3.61 -18.70 -8.60
C ASP A 156 3.28 -18.59 -7.11
N ASP A 157 3.47 -19.66 -6.35
CA ASP A 157 3.09 -19.79 -4.95
C ASP A 157 3.83 -18.77 -4.04
N MET A 158 5.13 -18.96 -3.79
CA MET A 158 5.93 -18.00 -3.02
C MET A 158 5.91 -16.59 -3.61
N PRO A 159 6.04 -16.40 -4.93
CA PRO A 159 5.97 -15.07 -5.54
C PRO A 159 4.70 -14.31 -5.17
N ALA A 160 3.56 -14.97 -5.22
CA ALA A 160 2.29 -14.37 -4.84
C ALA A 160 2.22 -13.98 -3.36
N HIS A 161 2.82 -14.77 -2.46
CA HIS A 161 2.97 -14.41 -1.05
C HIS A 161 3.86 -13.19 -0.81
N ILE A 162 4.97 -13.08 -1.53
CA ILE A 162 5.88 -11.92 -1.43
C ILE A 162 5.18 -10.67 -1.96
N LYS A 163 4.63 -10.73 -3.19
CA LYS A 163 3.89 -9.61 -3.81
C LYS A 163 2.73 -9.16 -2.92
N SER A 164 2.01 -10.11 -2.32
CA SER A 164 0.96 -9.84 -1.34
C SER A 164 1.47 -9.09 -0.12
N SER A 165 2.61 -9.51 0.44
CA SER A 165 3.23 -8.87 1.61
C SER A 165 3.78 -7.47 1.32
N MET A 166 4.12 -7.15 0.07
CA MET A 166 4.60 -5.83 -0.34
C MET A 166 3.51 -4.76 -0.29
N PHE A 167 2.29 -5.09 -0.74
CA PHE A 167 1.16 -4.16 -0.70
C PHE A 167 0.32 -4.30 0.58
N GLY A 168 0.13 -5.53 1.04
CA GLY A 168 -0.71 -5.87 2.18
C GLY A 168 -2.16 -6.21 1.79
N CYS A 169 -2.90 -6.73 2.76
CA CYS A 169 -4.29 -7.16 2.59
C CYS A 169 -5.31 -6.14 3.13
N THR A 170 -4.87 -4.96 3.58
CA THR A 170 -5.73 -4.01 4.28
C THR A 170 -5.72 -2.63 3.64
N LEU A 171 -6.88 -1.98 3.64
CA LEU A 171 -7.03 -0.57 3.31
C LEU A 171 -7.91 0.10 4.38
N THR A 172 -7.63 1.35 4.69
CA THR A 172 -8.49 2.18 5.54
C THR A 172 -8.75 3.50 4.83
N ILE A 173 -10.01 3.76 4.48
CA ILE A 173 -10.42 4.86 3.62
C ILE A 173 -11.36 5.78 4.41
N PRO A 174 -11.14 7.10 4.44
CA PRO A 174 -12.06 8.02 5.12
C PRO A 174 -13.45 8.01 4.47
N ILE A 175 -14.49 8.22 5.28
CA ILE A 175 -15.87 8.38 4.84
C ILE A 175 -16.29 9.83 5.06
N THR A 176 -16.96 10.43 4.08
CA THR A 176 -17.52 11.77 4.20
C THR A 176 -18.85 11.84 3.45
N ASN A 177 -19.91 12.26 4.14
CA ASN A 177 -21.26 12.45 3.58
C ASN A 177 -21.74 11.28 2.72
N GLY A 178 -21.63 10.06 3.25
CA GLY A 178 -22.11 8.85 2.60
C GLY A 178 -21.22 8.34 1.47
N GLN A 179 -19.98 8.82 1.35
CA GLN A 179 -19.06 8.46 0.27
C GLN A 179 -17.68 8.09 0.81
N LEU A 180 -16.98 7.20 0.10
CA LEU A 180 -15.56 6.98 0.29
C LEU A 180 -14.82 8.24 -0.18
N ASN A 181 -14.11 8.89 0.74
CA ASN A 181 -13.40 10.15 0.50
C ASN A 181 -11.99 9.84 -0.04
N MET A 182 -11.95 9.39 -1.28
CA MET A 182 -10.73 9.18 -2.06
C MET A 182 -10.53 10.34 -3.05
N GLY A 183 -9.29 10.57 -3.47
CA GLY A 183 -8.99 11.53 -4.54
C GLY A 183 -9.59 11.12 -5.90
N THR A 184 -9.72 12.08 -6.82
CA THR A 184 -10.36 11.88 -8.14
C THR A 184 -9.81 10.68 -8.90
N TRP A 185 -8.49 10.51 -8.87
CA TRP A 185 -7.80 9.44 -9.59
C TRP A 185 -7.60 8.18 -8.75
N GLN A 186 -8.04 8.14 -7.49
CA GLN A 186 -7.83 6.99 -6.64
C GLN A 186 -8.93 5.95 -6.85
N GLY A 187 -8.51 4.69 -6.98
CA GLY A 187 -9.39 3.53 -7.04
C GLY A 187 -8.81 2.38 -6.24
N ILE A 188 -9.71 1.57 -5.66
CA ILE A 188 -9.40 0.34 -4.94
C ILE A 188 -9.09 -0.74 -5.97
N TRP A 189 -7.91 -1.32 -5.88
CA TRP A 189 -7.46 -2.41 -6.72
C TRP A 189 -7.41 -3.72 -5.92
N LEU A 190 -7.79 -4.83 -6.58
CA LEU A 190 -7.35 -6.18 -6.21
C LEU A 190 -6.13 -6.50 -7.06
N CYS A 191 -4.99 -6.77 -6.44
CA CYS A 191 -3.84 -7.36 -7.12
C CYS A 191 -3.93 -8.87 -6.94
N GLU A 192 -4.30 -9.57 -8.00
CA GLU A 192 -4.29 -11.03 -8.05
C GLU A 192 -2.92 -11.51 -8.52
N HIS A 193 -2.21 -12.25 -7.67
CA HIS A 193 -0.85 -12.68 -7.98
C HIS A 193 -0.76 -14.13 -8.46
N ARG A 194 -1.86 -14.89 -8.42
CA ARG A 194 -1.91 -16.29 -8.88
C ARG A 194 -2.45 -16.38 -10.31
N ASP A 195 -1.92 -17.31 -11.10
CA ASP A 195 -2.40 -17.55 -12.47
C ASP A 195 -3.78 -18.20 -12.52
N SER A 196 -4.02 -19.13 -11.59
CA SER A 196 -5.26 -19.91 -11.48
C SER A 196 -5.96 -19.62 -10.15
N ALA A 197 -6.33 -18.36 -9.94
CA ALA A 197 -6.98 -17.93 -8.71
C ALA A 197 -8.45 -18.37 -8.61
N THR A 198 -8.90 -18.59 -7.38
CA THR A 198 -10.33 -18.69 -7.04
C THR A 198 -10.89 -17.33 -6.65
N GLY A 199 -12.20 -17.24 -6.41
CA GLY A 199 -12.83 -16.01 -5.95
C GLY A 199 -12.24 -15.52 -4.62
N ARG A 200 -12.19 -14.20 -4.43
CA ARG A 200 -11.62 -13.56 -3.24
C ARG A 200 -12.72 -13.03 -2.32
N LYS A 201 -12.44 -12.92 -1.03
CA LYS A 201 -13.35 -12.33 -0.04
C LYS A 201 -12.72 -11.10 0.59
N VAL A 202 -13.47 -10.00 0.61
CA VAL A 202 -13.08 -8.75 1.28
C VAL A 202 -14.10 -8.45 2.37
N VAL A 203 -13.66 -8.38 3.62
CA VAL A 203 -14.47 -7.90 4.74
C VAL A 203 -14.38 -6.39 4.76
N VAL A 204 -15.51 -5.70 4.65
CA VAL A 204 -15.59 -4.24 4.77
C VAL A 204 -16.28 -3.91 6.08
N THR A 205 -15.59 -3.16 6.92
CA THR A 205 -16.13 -2.61 8.18
C THR A 205 -16.23 -1.10 8.05
N LEU A 206 -17.42 -0.56 8.20
CA LEU A 206 -17.70 0.87 8.25
C LEU A 206 -17.91 1.27 9.70
N ASN A 207 -17.24 2.33 10.15
CA ASN A 207 -17.42 2.87 11.50
C ASN A 207 -17.37 4.40 11.48
N GLY A 208 -18.27 5.05 12.23
CA GLY A 208 -18.42 6.50 12.17
C GLY A 208 -19.75 6.97 12.75
N ILE A 209 -20.19 8.17 12.37
CA ILE A 209 -21.44 8.80 12.81
C ILE A 209 -22.40 9.03 11.65
#